data_AF-A0A952VMV2-F1
#
_entry.id   AF-A0A952VMV2-F1
#
_cell.length_a   1.000
_cell.length_b   1.000
_cell.length_c   1.000
_cell.angle_alpha   90.00
_cell.angle_beta   90.00
_cell.angle_gamma   90.00
#
_symmetry.space_group_name_H-M   'P 1'
#
loop_
_entity.id
_entity.type
_entity.pdbx_description
1 polymer ?
#
loop_
_entity_poly.entity_id
_entity_poly.type
_entity_poly.pdbx_seq_one_letter_code
_entity_poly.pdbx_strand_id
1 'polypeptide(L)'
;MESKNKEGRLLPPQACLLIYDGECRLCVSVKMALEQREVNPTRTGIQFVAYQSKAARVALGQRYRCGRPETAFFIQPSGKVLQGLAAFSPILPYIGGG
;
A
#
# COMPACT_ATOMS: atom_id res chain seq x y z
N MET A 1 31.38 -2.21 -13.98
CA MET A 1 30.75 -2.90 -12.83
C MET A 1 30.32 -1.82 -11.85
N GLU A 2 29.09 -1.33 -11.96
CA GLU A 2 28.57 -0.34 -10.99
C GLU A 2 27.18 -0.76 -10.55
N SER A 3 27.16 -1.58 -9.52
CA SER A 3 25.97 -1.93 -8.75
C SER A 3 25.61 -0.75 -7.85
N LYS A 4 24.87 0.24 -8.38
CA LYS A 4 24.17 1.22 -7.53
C LYS A 4 22.72 0.80 -7.37
N ASN A 5 22.54 0.05 -6.29
CA ASN A 5 21.33 -0.20 -5.54
C ASN A 5 20.17 0.76 -5.89
N LYS A 6 19.17 0.23 -6.62
CA LYS A 6 17.93 0.93 -7.03
C LYS A 6 16.80 0.73 -6.00
N GLU A 7 17.10 0.53 -4.72
CA GLU A 7 16.07 0.44 -3.65
C GLU A 7 15.82 1.82 -3.04
N GLY A 8 15.49 2.74 -3.93
CA GLY A 8 15.07 4.09 -3.62
C GLY A 8 14.08 4.53 -4.68
N ARG A 9 13.02 3.74 -4.92
CA ARG A 9 11.82 4.30 -5.54
C ARG A 9 11.27 5.31 -4.52
N LEU A 10 11.78 6.54 -4.59
CA LEU A 10 11.03 7.73 -4.26
C LEU A 10 9.67 7.52 -4.92
N LEU A 11 8.68 7.23 -4.09
CA LEU A 11 7.31 7.06 -4.50
C LEU A 11 6.98 8.24 -5.42
N PRO A 12 6.44 8.01 -6.63
CA PRO A 12 5.98 9.14 -7.41
C PRO A 12 5.02 9.93 -6.50
N PRO A 13 5.16 11.26 -6.37
CA PRO A 13 4.42 12.06 -5.39
C PRO A 13 2.89 12.02 -5.58
N GLN A 14 2.42 11.28 -6.59
CA GLN A 14 1.04 11.11 -7.00
C GLN A 14 0.53 9.67 -6.83
N ALA A 15 1.34 8.74 -6.31
CA ALA A 15 0.88 7.39 -6.03
C ALA A 15 0.16 7.28 -4.68
N CYS A 16 -0.98 6.61 -4.67
CA CYS A 16 -1.65 6.18 -3.46
C CYS A 16 -0.85 5.07 -2.78
N LEU A 17 -0.84 5.04 -1.45
CA LEU A 17 -0.19 4.00 -0.66
C LEU A 17 -1.25 3.14 0.02
N LEU A 18 -1.26 1.84 -0.22
CA LEU A 18 -1.97 0.89 0.63
C LEU A 18 -0.98 0.31 1.64
N ILE A 19 -1.14 0.69 2.90
CA ILE A 19 -0.43 0.14 4.02
C ILE A 19 -1.23 -1.04 4.58
N TYR A 20 -0.59 -2.21 4.63
CA TYR A 20 -1.24 -3.44 5.05
C TYR A 20 -0.47 -4.18 6.15
N ASP A 21 -1.16 -5.02 6.91
CA ASP A 21 -0.52 -5.96 7.82
C ASP A 21 0.01 -7.16 7.03
N GLY A 22 1.33 -7.41 7.10
CA GLY A 22 1.97 -8.54 6.43
C GLY A 22 1.54 -9.90 6.98
N GLU A 23 0.96 -9.93 8.19
CA GLU A 23 0.49 -11.15 8.82
C GLU A 23 -1.04 -11.35 8.67
N CYS A 24 -1.74 -10.38 8.06
CA CYS A 24 -3.15 -10.51 7.74
C CYS A 24 -3.35 -11.24 6.42
N ARG A 25 -3.88 -12.48 6.48
CA ARG A 25 -4.13 -13.33 5.30
C ARG A 25 -4.96 -12.61 4.25
N LEU A 26 -6.01 -11.90 4.65
CA LEU A 26 -6.87 -11.16 3.73
C LEU A 26 -6.09 -10.05 2.99
N CYS A 27 -5.24 -9.31 3.70
CA CYS A 27 -4.40 -8.26 3.11
C CYS A 27 -3.42 -8.83 2.08
N VAL A 28 -2.78 -9.95 2.43
CA VAL A 28 -1.83 -10.63 1.55
C VAL A 28 -2.55 -11.18 0.31
N SER A 29 -3.73 -11.79 0.47
CA SER A 29 -4.52 -12.28 -0.66
C SER A 29 -4.92 -11.16 -1.62
N VAL A 30 -5.35 -10.00 -1.10
CA VAL A 30 -5.70 -8.84 -1.93
C VAL A 30 -4.47 -8.30 -2.67
N LYS A 31 -3.32 -8.17 -1.99
CA LYS A 31 -2.04 -7.80 -2.63
C LYS A 31 -1.71 -8.75 -3.77
N MET A 32 -1.74 -10.06 -3.51
CA MET A 32 -1.40 -11.09 -4.51
C MET A 32 -2.36 -11.05 -5.70
N ALA A 33 -3.67 -10.92 -5.46
CA ALA A 33 -4.67 -10.84 -6.52
C ALA A 33 -4.45 -9.62 -7.44
N LEU A 34 -3.96 -8.51 -6.89
CA LEU A 34 -3.64 -7.31 -7.68
C LEU A 34 -2.34 -7.46 -8.44
N GLU A 35 -1.29 -7.95 -7.79
CA GLU A 35 -0.01 -8.24 -8.45
C GLU A 35 -0.18 -9.22 -9.61
N GLN A 36 -1.03 -10.24 -9.46
CA GLN A 36 -1.34 -11.21 -10.52
C GLN A 36 -2.10 -10.61 -11.71
N ARG A 37 -2.91 -9.57 -11.50
CA ARG A 37 -3.72 -8.93 -12.55
C ARG A 37 -2.95 -7.87 -13.34
N GLU A 38 -1.62 -7.84 -13.24
CA GLU A 38 -0.77 -6.78 -13.79
C GLU A 38 -1.26 -5.38 -13.42
N VAL A 39 -1.87 -5.25 -12.24
CA VAL A 39 -2.14 -3.98 -11.58
C VAL A 39 -0.78 -3.47 -11.09
N ASN A 40 0.05 -3.11 -12.06
CA ASN A 40 1.34 -2.54 -11.81
C ASN A 40 1.07 -1.21 -11.12
N PRO A 41 1.79 -0.87 -10.03
CA PRO A 41 1.70 0.46 -9.44
C PRO A 41 1.90 1.62 -10.42
N THR A 42 2.50 1.36 -11.59
CA THR A 42 2.60 2.32 -12.70
C THR A 42 1.30 2.51 -13.49
N ARG A 43 0.37 1.55 -13.49
CA ARG A 43 -0.94 1.63 -14.16
C ARG A 43 -2.07 2.09 -13.23
N THR A 44 -2.06 1.67 -11.97
CA THR A 44 -3.12 2.05 -11.00
C THR A 44 -2.72 3.18 -10.08
N GLY A 45 -1.42 3.51 -10.03
CA GLY A 45 -0.91 4.49 -9.09
C GLY A 45 -0.98 4.02 -7.63
N ILE A 46 -1.21 2.73 -7.35
CA ILE A 46 -1.34 2.21 -5.97
C ILE A 46 -0.10 1.40 -5.60
N GLN A 47 0.59 1.82 -4.54
CA GLN A 47 1.78 1.17 -3.99
C GLN A 47 1.43 0.41 -2.71
N PHE A 48 1.74 -0.89 -2.69
CA PHE A 48 1.53 -1.75 -1.54
C PHE A 48 2.74 -1.68 -0.62
N VAL A 49 2.50 -1.34 0.65
CA VAL A 49 3.53 -1.08 1.64
C VAL A 49 3.20 -1.84 2.91
N ALA A 50 4.13 -2.66 3.42
CA ALA A 50 3.91 -3.32 4.71
C ALA A 50 3.94 -2.29 5.84
N TYR A 51 3.08 -2.44 6.84
CA TYR A 51 2.99 -1.53 7.99
C TYR A 51 4.33 -1.36 8.73
N GLN A 52 5.13 -2.40 8.79
CA GLN A 52 6.44 -2.39 9.48
C GLN A 52 7.53 -1.65 8.69
N SER A 53 7.24 -1.21 7.46
CA SER A 53 8.21 -0.52 6.61
C SER A 53 8.43 0.95 7.01
N LYS A 54 9.58 1.51 6.61
CA LYS A 54 9.88 2.94 6.77
C LYS A 54 8.90 3.84 6.01
N ALA A 55 8.43 3.40 4.84
CA ALA A 55 7.46 4.14 4.03
C ALA A 55 6.11 4.30 4.75
N ALA A 56 5.63 3.24 5.42
CA ALA A 56 4.41 3.30 6.23
C ALA A 56 4.56 4.27 7.41
N ARG A 57 5.71 4.25 8.10
CA ARG A 57 6.01 5.18 9.20
C ARG A 57 5.98 6.64 8.76
N VAL A 58 6.61 6.94 7.63
CA VAL A 58 6.64 8.29 7.06
C VAL A 58 5.25 8.74 6.63
N ALA A 59 4.50 7.88 5.94
CA ALA A 59 3.21 8.25 5.40
C ALA A 59 2.10 8.36 6.47
N LEU A 60 2.13 7.51 7.50
CA LEU A 60 1.18 7.59 8.61
C LEU A 60 1.54 8.67 9.63
N GLY A 61 2.83 9.02 9.75
CA GLY A 61 3.30 10.05 10.69
C GLY A 61 2.79 9.79 12.11
N GLN A 62 2.03 10.74 12.65
CA GLN A 62 1.45 10.65 14.01
C GLN A 62 0.40 9.52 14.16
N ARG A 63 -0.15 9.00 13.06
CA ARG A 63 -1.10 7.86 13.09
C ARG A 63 -0.38 6.51 13.20
N TYR A 64 0.94 6.49 13.02
CA TYR A 64 1.72 5.28 13.16
C TYR A 64 1.81 4.89 14.65
N ARG A 65 1.30 3.71 14.98
CA ARG A 65 1.46 3.09 16.30
C ARG A 65 2.49 1.96 16.21
N CYS A 66 3.40 1.89 17.18
CA CYS A 66 4.32 0.77 17.29
C CYS A 66 3.53 -0.53 17.54
N GLY A 67 3.89 -1.60 16.83
CA GLY A 67 3.23 -2.90 16.93
C GLY A 67 2.50 -3.31 15.65
N ARG A 68 1.56 -4.24 15.77
CA ARG A 68 0.68 -4.61 14.65
C ARG A 68 -0.40 -3.56 14.46
N PRO A 69 -0.73 -3.21 13.20
CA PRO A 69 -1.88 -2.36 12.96
C PRO A 69 -3.16 -3.16 13.20
N GLU A 70 -4.15 -2.52 13.80
CA GLU A 70 -5.49 -3.10 13.96
C GLU A 70 -6.25 -3.15 12.62
N THR A 71 -5.73 -2.44 11.60
CA THR A 71 -6.48 -2.15 10.38
C THR A 71 -5.56 -1.79 9.21
N ALA A 72 -6.02 -1.97 7.97
CA ALA A 72 -5.29 -1.50 6.79
C ALA A 72 -5.49 0.01 6.59
N PHE A 73 -4.53 0.70 5.99
CA PHE A 73 -4.63 2.13 5.70
C PHE A 73 -4.40 2.40 4.22
N PHE A 74 -5.19 3.29 3.63
CA PHE A 74 -4.98 3.75 2.27
C PHE A 74 -4.76 5.26 2.29
N ILE A 75 -3.60 5.70 1.84
CA ILE A 75 -3.17 7.09 1.85
C ILE A 75 -3.21 7.59 0.41
N GLN A 76 -4.04 8.59 0.17
CA GLN A 76 -4.11 9.27 -1.11
C GLN A 76 -3.03 10.36 -1.19
N PRO A 77 -2.59 10.75 -2.40
CA PRO A 77 -1.68 11.88 -2.60
C PRO A 77 -2.19 13.20 -2.02
N SER A 78 -3.52 13.34 -1.93
CA SER A 78 -4.18 14.48 -1.29
C SER A 78 -4.01 14.53 0.24
N GLY A 79 -3.40 13.51 0.85
CA GLY A 79 -3.29 13.36 2.30
C GLY A 79 -4.52 12.71 2.95
N LYS A 80 -5.55 12.36 2.16
CA LYS A 80 -6.71 11.63 2.67
C LYS A 80 -6.32 10.21 3.06
N VAL A 81 -6.67 9.83 4.30
CA VAL A 81 -6.39 8.49 4.86
C VAL A 81 -7.71 7.75 5.03
N LEU A 82 -7.86 6.64 4.32
CA LEU A 82 -8.91 5.65 4.57
C LEU A 82 -8.34 4.55 5.46
N GLN A 83 -9.18 3.93 6.28
CA GLN A 83 -8.76 2.88 7.21
C GLN A 83 -9.76 1.72 7.24
N GLY A 84 -9.27 0.52 7.56
CA GLY A 84 -10.05 -0.71 7.59
C GLY A 84 -10.60 -1.10 6.26
N LEU A 85 -11.86 -1.53 6.23
CA LEU A 85 -12.49 -2.00 4.99
C LEU A 85 -12.52 -0.89 3.93
N ALA A 86 -12.68 0.37 4.33
CA ALA A 86 -12.66 1.51 3.43
C ALA A 86 -11.31 1.70 2.72
N ALA A 87 -10.20 1.21 3.30
CA ALA A 87 -8.89 1.25 2.66
C ALA A 87 -8.83 0.41 1.37
N PHE A 88 -9.70 -0.60 1.24
CA PHE A 88 -9.78 -1.45 0.06
C PHE A 88 -10.79 -0.94 -0.97
N SER A 89 -11.66 0.01 -0.63
CA SER A 89 -12.67 0.54 -1.56
C SER A 89 -12.08 1.09 -2.87
N PRO A 90 -10.96 1.86 -2.86
CA PRO A 90 -10.31 2.33 -4.09
C PRO A 90 -9.68 1.21 -4.92
N ILE A 91 -9.55 0.02 -4.32
CA ILE A 91 -8.89 -1.14 -4.91
C ILE A 91 -9.92 -2.10 -5.51
N LEU A 92 -11.16 -2.11 -5.00
CA LEU A 92 -12.27 -2.94 -5.47
C LEU A 92 -12.43 -2.99 -7.00
N PRO A 93 -12.32 -1.87 -7.74
CA PRO A 93 -12.44 -1.90 -9.20
C PRO A 93 -11.35 -2.75 -9.90
N TYR A 94 -10.21 -2.94 -9.23
CA TYR A 94 -9.04 -3.65 -9.77
C TYR A 94 -8.99 -5.12 -9.33
N ILE A 95 -9.51 -5.43 -8.13
CA ILE A 95 -9.89 -6.79 -7.74
C ILE A 95 -11.28 -7.09 -8.34
N GLY A 96 -11.36 -7.07 -9.66
CA GLY A 96 -12.58 -7.31 -10.43
C GLY A 96 -13.42 -8.43 -9.83
N GLY A 97 -14.66 -8.07 -9.50
CA GLY A 97 -15.67 -8.96 -8.98
C GLY A 97 -16.09 -9.98 -10.03
N GLY A 98 -16.18 -11.23 -9.60
CA GLY A 98 -16.46 -12.41 -10.40
C GLY A 98 -15.85 -13.62 -9.73
#